data_AF-A0A954UZ68-F1
#
_entry.id   AF-A0A954UZ68-F1
#
_cell.length_a   1.000
_cell.length_b   1.000
_cell.length_c   1.000
_cell.angle_alpha   90.00
_cell.angle_beta   90.00
_cell.angle_gamma   90.00
#
_symmetry.space_group_name_H-M   'P 1'
#
loop_
_entity.id
_entity.type
_entity.pdbx_description
1 polymer ?
#
loop_
_entity_poly.entity_id
_entity_poly.type
_entity_poly.pdbx_seq_one_letter_code
_entity_poly.pdbx_strand_id
1 'polypeptide(L)'
;VQGEWFEADNRIELTTNGVTHLKLQFPKAENAAAESAGEDAPQQPIAELRIDGLVLQVANQWPDARQPLRLLKDSSGKWGIDHSSDFELATAMRKRPDLHGPIDDAFMDAFTIMPSAPSRISDSTKVPQKVPVDEWATAEFRHAANEWQRQFRGDPPVSDLESGAPLKLQQNLVLFGTPSTNNLLAKWIEELPIEWDDERLVVNGKSYSAKTHVLAMIYPMPSDPEHYLVLNSGVTFREYAQLNNARQVPMLPDWAVIDVTDGVTSELPGKIVDAGFFDEHWQFK
;
A
#
# COMPACT_ATOMS: atom_id res chain seq x y z
N VAL A 1 -0.32 -16.14 -10.24
CA VAL A 1 -0.46 -16.53 -11.67
C VAL A 1 0.36 -17.78 -11.88
N GLN A 2 -0.20 -18.78 -12.56
CA GLN A 2 0.54 -19.96 -13.02
C GLN A 2 0.61 -19.88 -14.54
N GLY A 3 1.76 -20.20 -15.13
CA GLY A 3 1.97 -20.09 -16.56
C GLY A 3 2.77 -21.27 -17.10
N GLU A 4 2.40 -21.72 -18.30
CA GLU A 4 3.14 -22.72 -19.07
C GLU A 4 3.41 -22.18 -20.47
N TRP A 5 4.62 -22.40 -20.97
CA TRP A 5 5.01 -22.09 -22.34
C TRP A 5 5.09 -23.37 -23.16
N PHE A 6 4.35 -23.42 -24.25
CA PHE A 6 4.33 -24.52 -25.20
C PHE A 6 5.16 -24.11 -26.42
N GLU A 7 6.37 -24.65 -26.52
CA GLU A 7 7.31 -24.33 -27.61
C GLU A 7 6.80 -24.80 -28.98
N ALA A 8 6.15 -25.96 -29.03
CA ALA A 8 5.71 -26.60 -30.28
C ALA A 8 4.76 -25.73 -31.13
N ASP A 9 3.93 -24.90 -30.48
CA ASP A 9 2.99 -23.98 -31.12
C ASP A 9 3.23 -22.52 -30.72
N ASN A 10 4.36 -22.22 -30.06
CA ASN A 10 4.68 -20.91 -29.50
C ASN A 10 3.48 -20.29 -28.77
N ARG A 11 2.90 -21.02 -27.81
CA ARG A 11 1.73 -20.60 -27.04
C ARG A 11 2.08 -20.38 -25.58
N ILE A 12 1.52 -19.35 -24.96
CA ILE A 12 1.54 -19.16 -23.50
C ILE A 12 0.15 -19.41 -22.96
N GLU A 13 0.06 -20.19 -21.88
CA GLU A 13 -1.20 -20.41 -21.16
C GLU A 13 -1.05 -19.97 -19.71
N LEU A 14 -1.92 -19.07 -19.29
CA LEU A 14 -1.94 -18.49 -17.95
C LEU A 14 -3.23 -18.85 -17.23
N THR A 15 -3.09 -19.28 -15.97
CA THR A 15 -4.19 -19.37 -15.01
C THR A 15 -4.01 -18.29 -13.96
N THR A 16 -5.03 -17.46 -13.78
CA THR A 16 -4.99 -16.29 -12.90
C THR A 16 -5.90 -16.47 -11.69
N ASN A 17 -5.50 -15.89 -10.56
CA ASN A 17 -6.31 -15.83 -9.34
C ASN A 17 -5.99 -14.51 -8.64
N GLY A 18 -7.02 -13.76 -8.25
CA GLY A 18 -6.89 -12.52 -7.48
C GLY A 18 -6.11 -11.40 -8.18
N VAL A 19 -6.02 -11.42 -9.52
CA VAL A 19 -5.33 -10.38 -10.31
C VAL A 19 -6.25 -9.84 -11.39
N THR A 20 -6.19 -8.52 -11.59
CA THR A 20 -6.95 -7.83 -12.63
C THR A 20 -6.07 -7.23 -13.72
N HIS A 21 -4.76 -7.13 -13.47
CA HIS A 21 -3.79 -6.58 -14.41
C HIS A 21 -2.59 -7.51 -14.54
N LEU A 22 -2.06 -7.67 -15.76
CA LEU A 22 -0.81 -8.37 -16.01
C LEU A 22 0.07 -7.57 -16.96
N LYS A 23 1.37 -7.62 -16.69
CA LYS A 23 2.42 -7.09 -17.56
C LYS A 23 3.31 -8.26 -17.97
N LEU A 24 3.28 -8.63 -19.25
CA LEU A 24 4.18 -9.63 -19.81
C LEU A 24 5.32 -8.91 -20.52
N GLN A 25 6.53 -9.09 -20.00
CA GLN A 25 7.74 -8.55 -20.61
C GLN A 25 8.58 -9.70 -21.13
N PHE A 26 8.83 -9.71 -22.44
CA PHE A 26 9.63 -10.74 -23.09
C PHE A 26 11.02 -10.20 -23.40
N PRO A 27 12.09 -10.99 -23.17
CA PRO A 27 13.44 -10.59 -23.52
C PRO A 27 13.60 -10.39 -25.04
N LYS A 28 14.56 -9.54 -25.42
CA LYS A 28 14.87 -9.28 -26.84
C LYS A 28 15.45 -10.51 -27.51
N ALA A 29 14.97 -10.84 -28.71
CA ALA A 29 15.59 -11.85 -29.57
C ALA A 29 17.05 -11.51 -30.00
N GLU A 30 17.53 -10.27 -29.79
CA GLU A 30 18.89 -9.86 -30.17
C GLU A 30 20.01 -10.40 -29.25
N ASN A 31 19.68 -11.00 -28.10
CA ASN A 31 20.67 -11.66 -27.24
C ASN A 31 20.70 -13.18 -27.41
N ALA A 32 20.40 -13.69 -28.60
CA ALA A 32 20.77 -15.07 -28.98
C ALA A 32 22.30 -15.33 -28.97
N ALA A 33 23.11 -14.31 -28.69
CA ALA A 33 24.56 -14.40 -28.55
C ALA A 33 25.10 -14.11 -27.13
N ALA A 34 24.23 -13.86 -26.13
CA ALA A 34 24.67 -13.74 -24.74
C ALA A 34 24.51 -15.10 -24.05
N GLU A 35 25.63 -15.75 -23.71
CA GLU A 35 25.75 -17.08 -23.05
C GLU A 35 25.02 -17.23 -21.69
N SER A 36 24.15 -16.29 -21.32
CA SER A 36 23.39 -16.28 -20.06
C SER A 36 21.88 -16.06 -20.23
N ALA A 37 21.37 -15.90 -21.45
CA ALA A 37 19.94 -16.08 -21.68
C ALA A 37 19.67 -17.59 -21.61
N GLY A 38 18.96 -18.05 -20.58
CA GLY A 38 18.61 -19.46 -20.43
C GLY A 38 18.01 -20.03 -21.73
N GLU A 39 18.28 -21.31 -22.01
CA GLU A 39 17.89 -22.02 -23.24
C GLU A 39 16.36 -21.97 -23.54
N ASP A 40 15.54 -21.51 -22.59
CA ASP A 40 14.08 -21.50 -22.63
C ASP A 40 13.44 -20.15 -23.05
N ALA A 41 14.14 -19.28 -23.77
CA ALA A 41 13.54 -18.02 -24.26
C ALA A 41 12.92 -18.20 -25.67
N PRO A 42 11.68 -17.72 -25.93
CA PRO A 42 11.05 -17.84 -27.24
C PRO A 42 11.84 -17.06 -28.30
N GLN A 43 12.34 -17.77 -29.31
CA GLN A 43 13.08 -17.17 -30.44
C GLN A 43 12.15 -16.58 -31.52
N GLN A 44 10.84 -16.83 -31.42
CA GLN A 44 9.81 -16.29 -32.31
C GLN A 44 8.73 -15.55 -31.50
N PRO A 45 7.97 -14.62 -32.11
CA PRO A 45 6.80 -14.00 -31.47
C PRO A 45 5.83 -15.08 -30.99
N ILE A 46 5.22 -14.97 -29.79
CA ILE A 46 4.24 -15.99 -29.40
C ILE A 46 3.00 -15.87 -30.29
N ALA A 47 2.58 -17.01 -30.83
CA ALA A 47 1.49 -17.10 -31.77
C ALA A 47 0.14 -16.92 -31.06
N GLU A 48 0.04 -17.39 -29.81
CA GLU A 48 -1.22 -17.41 -29.06
C GLU A 48 -0.99 -17.21 -27.56
N LEU A 49 -1.79 -16.33 -26.94
CA LEU A 49 -1.84 -16.16 -25.50
C LEU A 49 -3.21 -16.61 -24.98
N ARG A 50 -3.24 -17.56 -24.06
CA ARG A 50 -4.44 -18.01 -23.35
C ARG A 50 -4.41 -17.54 -21.91
N ILE A 51 -5.51 -16.95 -21.44
CA ILE A 51 -5.66 -16.55 -20.03
C ILE A 51 -7.03 -17.01 -19.53
N ASP A 52 -7.05 -17.81 -18.45
CA ASP A 52 -8.28 -18.39 -17.89
C ASP A 52 -9.14 -19.12 -18.95
N GLY A 53 -8.50 -19.77 -19.92
CA GLY A 53 -9.15 -20.45 -21.06
C GLY A 53 -9.61 -19.53 -22.20
N LEU A 54 -9.48 -18.20 -22.07
CA LEU A 54 -9.76 -17.25 -23.15
C LEU A 54 -8.54 -17.08 -24.06
N VAL A 55 -8.74 -17.24 -25.37
CA VAL A 55 -7.71 -16.98 -26.39
C VAL A 55 -7.65 -15.48 -26.71
N LEU A 56 -6.48 -14.87 -26.51
CA LEU A 56 -6.18 -13.48 -26.86
C LEU A 56 -5.36 -13.41 -28.16
N GLN A 57 -5.85 -12.62 -29.10
CA GLN A 57 -5.19 -12.40 -30.39
C GLN A 57 -4.09 -11.33 -30.23
N VAL A 58 -2.86 -11.77 -29.98
CA VAL A 58 -1.70 -10.90 -29.67
C VAL A 58 -0.65 -10.83 -30.79
N ALA A 59 -0.79 -11.62 -31.86
CA ALA A 59 0.24 -11.81 -32.89
C ALA A 59 0.70 -10.51 -33.59
N ASN A 60 -0.21 -9.56 -33.82
CA ASN A 60 0.11 -8.26 -34.46
C ASN A 60 0.40 -7.14 -33.46
N GLN A 61 0.30 -7.44 -32.16
CA GLN A 61 0.57 -6.53 -31.06
C GLN A 61 1.73 -7.06 -30.21
N TRP A 62 2.55 -7.93 -30.82
CA TRP A 62 3.68 -8.55 -30.17
C TRP A 62 4.68 -7.45 -29.81
N PRO A 63 5.00 -7.26 -28.53
CA PRO A 63 5.89 -6.19 -28.16
C PRO A 63 7.31 -6.46 -28.65
N ASP A 64 8.00 -5.43 -29.17
CA ASP A 64 9.47 -5.47 -29.13
C ASP A 64 9.92 -5.36 -27.66
N ALA A 65 11.16 -5.74 -27.35
CA ALA A 65 11.67 -5.78 -25.96
C ALA A 65 11.56 -4.46 -25.16
N ARG A 66 11.18 -3.34 -25.79
CA ARG A 66 11.01 -2.04 -25.16
C ARG A 66 9.58 -1.78 -24.69
N GLN A 67 8.59 -2.51 -25.18
CA GLN A 67 7.21 -2.37 -24.73
C GLN A 67 6.76 -3.68 -24.06
N PRO A 68 6.14 -3.67 -22.89
CA PRO A 68 5.52 -4.87 -22.34
C PRO A 68 4.09 -5.04 -22.90
N LEU A 69 3.61 -6.27 -23.04
CA LEU A 69 2.20 -6.52 -23.28
C LEU A 69 1.44 -6.29 -21.97
N ARG A 70 0.52 -5.34 -21.99
CA ARG A 70 -0.35 -5.01 -20.84
C ARG A 70 -1.71 -5.62 -21.05
N LEU A 71 -2.24 -6.20 -19.99
CA LEU A 71 -3.48 -6.96 -20.01
C LEU A 71 -4.34 -6.52 -18.83
N LEU A 72 -5.63 -6.35 -19.10
CA LEU A 72 -6.63 -5.96 -18.13
C LEU A 72 -7.78 -6.97 -18.14
N LYS A 73 -8.25 -7.32 -16.95
CA LYS A 73 -9.50 -8.07 -16.74
C LYS A 73 -10.62 -7.06 -16.51
N ASP A 74 -11.57 -7.02 -17.43
CA ASP A 74 -12.70 -6.09 -17.34
C ASP A 74 -13.69 -6.47 -16.22
N SER A 75 -14.68 -5.62 -15.99
CA SER A 75 -15.72 -5.83 -14.97
C SER A 75 -16.62 -7.04 -15.25
N SER A 76 -16.60 -7.60 -16.48
CA SER A 76 -17.27 -8.86 -16.83
C SER A 76 -16.41 -10.09 -16.55
N GLY A 77 -15.18 -9.89 -16.09
CA GLY A 77 -14.21 -10.95 -15.81
C GLY A 77 -13.46 -11.44 -17.05
N LYS A 78 -13.48 -10.70 -18.17
CA LYS A 78 -12.79 -11.08 -19.41
C LYS A 78 -11.47 -10.36 -19.56
N TRP A 79 -10.44 -11.10 -19.98
CA TRP A 79 -9.14 -10.52 -20.29
C TRP A 79 -9.13 -9.85 -21.66
N GLY A 80 -8.40 -8.74 -21.76
CA GLY A 80 -8.13 -8.02 -23.00
C GLY A 80 -6.78 -7.31 -22.94
N ILE A 81 -6.36 -6.78 -24.08
CA ILE A 81 -5.16 -5.93 -24.16
C ILE A 81 -5.51 -4.56 -23.57
N ASP A 82 -4.68 -4.10 -22.65
CA ASP A 82 -4.81 -2.78 -22.05
C ASP A 82 -4.10 -1.75 -22.92
N HIS A 83 -4.89 -0.85 -23.51
CA HIS A 83 -4.42 0.23 -24.38
C HIS A 83 -4.25 1.57 -23.65
N SER A 84 -4.41 1.58 -22.32
CA SER A 84 -4.20 2.77 -21.50
C SER A 84 -2.77 3.28 -21.66
N SER A 85 -2.62 4.60 -21.76
CA SER A 85 -1.31 5.24 -21.80
C SER A 85 -0.56 5.05 -20.47
N ASP A 86 0.76 5.24 -20.49
CA ASP A 86 1.58 5.25 -19.27
C ASP A 86 1.07 6.27 -18.25
N PHE A 87 0.60 7.42 -18.72
CA PHE A 87 0.05 8.46 -17.87
C PHE A 87 -1.28 8.04 -17.21
N GLU A 88 -2.19 7.43 -17.96
CA GLU A 88 -3.46 6.91 -17.41
C GLU A 88 -3.20 5.81 -16.37
N LEU A 89 -2.24 4.94 -16.62
CA LEU A 89 -1.88 3.86 -15.69
C LEU A 89 -1.12 4.36 -14.45
N ALA A 90 -0.32 5.41 -14.60
CA ALA A 90 0.37 6.09 -13.51
C ALA A 90 -0.61 6.81 -12.56
N THR A 91 -1.70 7.34 -13.10
CA THR A 91 -2.68 8.14 -12.33
C THR A 91 -3.92 7.35 -11.89
N ALA A 92 -4.11 6.13 -12.37
CA ALA A 92 -5.23 5.28 -11.96
C ALA A 92 -5.14 4.88 -10.48
N MET A 93 -6.22 5.13 -9.73
CA MET A 93 -6.37 4.67 -8.35
C MET A 93 -6.65 3.16 -8.32
N ARG A 94 -5.58 2.37 -8.38
CA ARG A 94 -5.64 0.91 -8.32
C ARG A 94 -4.42 0.33 -7.63
N LYS A 95 -4.53 -0.91 -7.17
CA LYS A 95 -3.36 -1.65 -6.72
C LYS A 95 -2.45 -1.99 -7.90
N ARG A 96 -1.16 -1.90 -7.68
CA ARG A 96 -0.09 -2.19 -8.64
C ARG A 96 1.19 -2.57 -7.89
N PRO A 97 2.20 -3.16 -8.55
CA PRO A 97 3.51 -3.34 -7.93
C PRO A 97 3.99 -2.04 -7.29
N ASP A 98 4.53 -2.14 -6.08
CA ASP A 98 5.01 -1.01 -5.25
C ASP A 98 3.90 -0.03 -4.79
N LEU A 99 2.62 -0.34 -5.07
CA LEU A 99 1.44 0.39 -4.58
C LEU A 99 0.27 -0.61 -4.41
N HIS A 100 0.39 -1.58 -3.49
CA HIS A 100 -0.56 -2.67 -3.26
C HIS A 100 -0.85 -3.02 -1.78
N GLY A 101 -0.14 -2.44 -0.82
CA GLY A 101 -0.21 -2.82 0.59
C GLY A 101 0.45 -4.18 0.88
N PRO A 102 0.49 -4.65 2.15
CA PRO A 102 -0.14 -4.07 3.36
C PRO A 102 0.61 -2.83 3.88
N ILE A 103 0.27 -2.35 5.09
CA ILE A 103 0.86 -1.12 5.67
C ILE A 103 2.40 -1.06 5.54
N ASP A 104 3.10 -2.17 5.76
CA ASP A 104 4.56 -2.24 5.69
C ASP A 104 5.14 -1.92 4.29
N ASP A 105 4.36 -2.05 3.21
CA ASP A 105 4.78 -1.75 1.83
C ASP A 105 5.24 -0.29 1.69
N ALA A 106 4.65 0.64 2.46
CA ALA A 106 5.04 2.04 2.47
C ALA A 106 6.47 2.29 2.97
N PHE A 107 7.07 1.34 3.67
CA PHE A 107 8.42 1.45 4.23
C PHE A 107 9.49 0.77 3.36
N MET A 108 9.10 0.25 2.20
CA MET A 108 10.01 -0.30 1.18
C MET A 108 10.55 0.76 0.21
N ASP A 109 10.07 2.00 0.30
CA ASP A 109 10.54 3.15 -0.47
C ASP A 109 10.73 4.38 0.44
N ALA A 110 11.15 5.51 -0.11
CA ALA A 110 11.28 6.76 0.60
C ALA A 110 9.96 7.13 1.28
N PHE A 111 10.05 7.54 2.55
CA PHE A 111 8.92 8.03 3.32
C PHE A 111 9.32 9.23 4.18
N THR A 112 8.34 9.90 4.76
CA THR A 112 8.54 10.88 5.83
C THR A 112 7.45 10.71 6.88
N ILE A 113 7.83 10.72 8.16
CA ILE A 113 6.90 10.67 9.29
C ILE A 113 6.56 12.09 9.73
N MET A 114 5.27 12.34 9.92
CA MET A 114 4.74 13.54 10.53
C MET A 114 3.99 13.17 11.83
N PRO A 115 4.54 13.52 13.00
CA PRO A 115 3.88 13.29 14.28
C PRO A 115 2.65 14.20 14.44
N SER A 116 1.85 13.91 15.47
CA SER A 116 0.78 14.80 15.91
C SER A 116 1.34 16.12 16.43
N ALA A 117 0.63 17.23 16.18
CA ALA A 117 1.04 18.57 16.59
C ALA A 117 0.89 18.77 18.12
N PRO A 118 1.99 18.95 18.89
CA PRO A 118 1.92 19.13 20.35
C PRO A 118 1.14 20.40 20.76
N SER A 119 1.17 21.43 19.92
CA SER A 119 0.39 22.67 20.06
C SER A 119 -1.11 22.41 20.15
N ARG A 120 -1.59 21.38 19.45
CA ARG A 120 -3.01 20.98 19.40
C ARG A 120 -3.38 19.94 20.45
N ILE A 121 -2.41 19.15 20.91
CA ILE A 121 -2.57 18.23 22.05
C ILE A 121 -2.80 19.03 23.34
N SER A 122 -2.19 20.21 23.49
CA SER A 122 -2.29 21.01 24.75
C SER A 122 -3.53 21.91 24.86
N ASP A 123 -4.27 22.18 23.78
CA ASP A 123 -5.59 22.84 23.84
C ASP A 123 -6.71 21.86 24.31
N SER A 124 -6.35 20.59 24.60
CA SER A 124 -7.21 19.55 25.19
C SER A 124 -7.76 19.87 26.58
N THR A 125 -7.31 20.96 27.22
CA THR A 125 -7.96 21.50 28.43
C THR A 125 -9.43 21.90 28.18
N LYS A 126 -9.88 21.98 26.92
CA LYS A 126 -11.29 22.19 26.53
C LYS A 126 -12.05 20.91 26.18
N VAL A 127 -11.37 19.78 25.94
CA VAL A 127 -12.01 18.48 25.59
C VAL A 127 -11.31 17.32 26.34
N PRO A 128 -11.73 17.02 27.59
CA PRO A 128 -11.10 15.99 28.42
C PRO A 128 -11.20 14.54 27.89
N GLN A 129 -11.94 14.31 26.80
CA GLN A 129 -12.37 12.97 26.39
C GLN A 129 -11.49 12.31 25.30
N LYS A 130 -10.54 13.03 24.70
CA LYS A 130 -9.64 12.49 23.63
C LYS A 130 -8.25 12.05 24.10
N VAL A 131 -7.96 12.27 25.39
CA VAL A 131 -6.65 11.99 26.01
C VAL A 131 -6.09 10.60 25.66
N PRO A 132 -6.85 9.50 25.73
CA PRO A 132 -6.30 8.17 25.46
C PRO A 132 -5.78 7.99 24.02
N VAL A 133 -6.48 8.53 23.03
CA VAL A 133 -6.12 8.41 21.61
C VAL A 133 -4.91 9.27 21.28
N ASP A 134 -4.86 10.52 21.76
CA ASP A 134 -3.73 11.42 21.49
C ASP A 134 -2.45 10.97 22.22
N GLU A 135 -2.58 10.46 23.46
CA GLU A 135 -1.48 9.85 24.20
C GLU A 135 -0.97 8.60 23.48
N TRP A 136 -1.89 7.74 23.03
CA TRP A 136 -1.55 6.55 22.26
C TRP A 136 -0.82 6.91 20.97
N ALA A 137 -1.33 7.86 20.17
CA ALA A 137 -0.71 8.23 18.89
C ALA A 137 0.69 8.81 19.08
N THR A 138 0.87 9.59 20.15
CA THR A 138 2.19 10.13 20.52
C THR A 138 3.14 9.01 20.96
N ALA A 139 2.66 8.05 21.75
CA ALA A 139 3.45 6.91 22.20
C ALA A 139 3.83 5.99 21.02
N GLU A 140 2.88 5.73 20.11
CA GLU A 140 3.07 4.87 18.96
C GLU A 140 4.01 5.51 17.92
N PHE A 141 3.95 6.82 17.72
CA PHE A 141 4.97 7.53 16.95
C PHE A 141 6.38 7.32 17.52
N ARG A 142 6.55 7.48 18.84
CA ARG A 142 7.86 7.25 19.49
C ARG A 142 8.29 5.79 19.36
N HIS A 143 7.35 4.86 19.50
CA HIS A 143 7.59 3.43 19.30
C HIS A 143 8.09 3.16 17.88
N ALA A 144 7.35 3.59 16.86
CA ALA A 144 7.71 3.43 15.46
C ALA A 144 9.10 4.03 15.15
N ALA A 145 9.40 5.22 15.67
CA ALA A 145 10.71 5.85 15.45
C ALA A 145 11.85 5.08 16.13
N ASN A 146 11.64 4.59 17.35
CA ASN A 146 12.62 3.77 18.07
C ASN A 146 12.83 2.42 17.39
N GLU A 147 11.76 1.76 16.94
CA GLU A 147 11.85 0.49 16.23
C GLU A 147 12.55 0.67 14.89
N TRP A 148 12.27 1.75 14.17
CA TRP A 148 13.00 2.06 12.94
C TRP A 148 14.51 2.12 13.18
N GLN A 149 14.93 2.86 14.20
CA GLN A 149 16.33 2.99 14.58
C GLN A 149 16.97 1.65 14.98
N ARG A 150 16.24 0.84 15.77
CA ARG A 150 16.72 -0.46 16.26
C ARG A 150 16.89 -1.48 15.14
N GLN A 151 15.91 -1.56 14.24
CA GLN A 151 15.86 -2.61 13.21
C GLN A 151 16.63 -2.23 11.96
N PHE A 152 16.56 -0.96 11.53
CA PHE A 152 17.11 -0.50 10.25
C PHE A 152 18.36 0.38 10.41
N ARG A 153 18.84 0.60 11.64
CA ARG A 153 20.13 1.25 11.95
C ARG A 153 20.26 2.67 11.39
N GLY A 154 19.18 3.42 11.40
CA GLY A 154 19.15 4.83 11.01
C GLY A 154 18.01 5.57 11.66
N ASP A 155 18.10 6.88 11.75
CA ASP A 155 16.98 7.69 12.25
C ASP A 155 15.92 7.79 11.14
N PRO A 156 14.62 7.63 11.47
CA PRO A 156 13.59 7.82 10.47
C PRO A 156 13.53 9.30 10.04
N PRO A 157 13.21 9.58 8.77
CA PRO A 157 12.94 10.94 8.32
C PRO A 157 11.67 11.46 9.01
N VAL A 158 11.83 12.44 9.91
CA VAL A 158 10.73 13.10 10.62
C VAL A 158 10.64 14.55 10.19
N SER A 159 9.42 15.04 9.91
CA SER A 159 9.18 16.43 9.56
C SER A 159 8.05 17.03 10.39
N ASP A 160 8.24 18.29 10.80
CA ASP A 160 7.22 19.12 11.44
C ASP A 160 6.67 20.12 10.41
N LEU A 161 5.77 19.62 9.55
CA LEU A 161 5.18 20.40 8.47
C LEU A 161 4.08 21.37 8.94
N GLU A 162 3.88 21.56 10.26
CA GLU A 162 3.08 22.69 10.77
C GLU A 162 3.62 24.04 10.28
N SER A 163 4.91 24.10 9.91
CA SER A 163 5.64 25.31 9.53
C SER A 163 5.40 25.84 8.11
N GLY A 164 4.56 25.18 7.30
CA GLY A 164 4.24 25.64 5.93
C GLY A 164 5.35 25.39 4.90
N ALA A 165 6.33 24.55 5.21
CA ALA A 165 7.28 24.06 4.23
C ALA A 165 6.55 23.23 3.15
N PRO A 166 6.89 23.40 1.86
CA PRO A 166 6.28 22.59 0.81
C PRO A 166 6.59 21.11 1.05
N LEU A 167 5.54 20.29 1.12
CA LEU A 167 5.69 18.84 1.10
C LEU A 167 6.43 18.44 -0.17
N LYS A 168 7.48 17.65 -0.03
CA LYS A 168 8.05 16.90 -1.14
C LYS A 168 7.13 15.70 -1.40
N LEU A 169 6.20 15.88 -2.33
CA LEU A 169 5.26 14.88 -2.83
C LEU A 169 5.95 13.94 -3.84
N GLN A 170 7.02 13.26 -3.39
CA GLN A 170 7.75 12.26 -4.18
C GLN A 170 8.23 11.12 -3.27
N GLN A 171 7.44 10.83 -2.23
CA GLN A 171 7.73 9.84 -1.20
C GLN A 171 6.44 9.57 -0.42
N ASN A 172 6.41 8.43 0.26
CA ASN A 172 5.31 8.06 1.13
C ASN A 172 5.25 9.01 2.34
N LEU A 173 4.04 9.21 2.89
CA LEU A 173 3.82 10.05 4.05
C LEU A 173 3.14 9.26 5.15
N VAL A 174 3.72 9.31 6.35
CA VAL A 174 3.21 8.60 7.54
C VAL A 174 2.70 9.63 8.53
N LEU A 175 1.40 9.68 8.76
CA LEU A 175 0.75 10.64 9.66
C LEU A 175 0.35 9.97 10.96
N PHE A 176 0.80 10.51 12.09
CA PHE A 176 0.30 10.12 13.41
C PHE A 176 -0.68 11.16 13.96
N GLY A 177 -1.72 10.68 14.63
CA GLY A 177 -2.74 11.46 15.32
C GLY A 177 -4.14 11.24 14.75
N THR A 178 -4.95 12.28 14.95
CA THR A 178 -6.34 12.38 14.49
C THR A 178 -6.48 13.59 13.57
N PRO A 179 -7.60 13.78 12.86
CA PRO A 179 -7.86 15.02 12.12
C PRO A 179 -7.69 16.27 13.00
N SER A 180 -8.08 16.22 14.28
CA SER A 180 -7.91 17.35 15.20
C SER A 180 -6.45 17.66 15.55
N THR A 181 -5.54 16.67 15.50
CA THR A 181 -4.14 16.81 15.93
C THR A 181 -3.12 16.71 14.79
N ASN A 182 -3.56 16.48 13.54
CA ASN A 182 -2.70 16.46 12.36
C ASN A 182 -3.37 17.19 11.17
N ASN A 183 -2.77 18.31 10.73
CA ASN A 183 -3.37 19.19 9.72
C ASN A 183 -3.51 18.55 8.34
N LEU A 184 -2.56 17.70 7.96
CA LEU A 184 -2.64 17.02 6.66
C LEU A 184 -3.73 15.96 6.68
N LEU A 185 -3.88 15.25 7.80
CA LEU A 185 -4.99 14.34 7.97
C LEU A 185 -6.33 15.09 7.93
N ALA A 186 -6.48 16.20 8.66
CA ALA A 186 -7.69 17.03 8.56
C ALA A 186 -7.96 17.56 7.16
N LYS A 187 -6.91 17.93 6.42
CA LYS A 187 -7.04 18.44 5.04
C LYS A 187 -7.57 17.37 4.08
N TRP A 188 -7.12 16.13 4.24
CA TRP A 188 -7.40 15.05 3.28
C TRP A 188 -8.49 14.09 3.74
N ILE A 189 -9.04 14.25 4.95
CA ILE A 189 -9.99 13.26 5.50
C ILE A 189 -11.20 13.02 4.59
N GLU A 190 -11.70 14.06 3.91
CA GLU A 190 -12.83 13.97 2.98
C GLU A 190 -12.50 13.25 1.66
N GLU A 191 -11.22 13.08 1.34
CA GLU A 191 -10.74 12.37 0.14
C GLU A 191 -10.38 10.89 0.44
N LEU A 192 -10.41 10.49 1.72
CA LEU A 192 -10.16 9.12 2.15
C LEU A 192 -11.47 8.32 2.24
N PRO A 193 -11.42 6.98 2.13
CA PRO A 193 -12.62 6.14 2.25
C PRO A 193 -13.06 5.96 3.71
N ILE A 194 -12.96 6.98 4.55
CA ILE A 194 -13.30 6.92 5.98
C ILE A 194 -14.00 8.22 6.39
N GLU A 195 -14.76 8.17 7.47
CA GLU A 195 -15.23 9.39 8.14
C GLU A 195 -14.57 9.45 9.51
N TRP A 196 -13.96 10.58 9.86
CA TRP A 196 -13.34 10.72 11.18
C TRP A 196 -13.51 12.14 11.69
N ASP A 197 -14.28 12.29 12.76
CA ASP A 197 -14.47 13.54 13.48
C ASP A 197 -14.10 13.40 14.98
N ASP A 198 -14.54 14.35 15.80
CA ASP A 198 -14.23 14.37 17.23
C ASP A 198 -14.97 13.31 18.05
N GLU A 199 -16.06 12.76 17.53
CA GLU A 199 -16.92 11.80 18.20
C GLU A 199 -16.81 10.39 17.62
N ARG A 200 -16.67 10.29 16.29
CA ARG A 200 -16.83 9.04 15.54
C ARG A 200 -15.71 8.81 14.54
N LEU A 201 -15.34 7.54 14.44
CA LEU A 201 -14.51 6.98 13.38
C LEU A 201 -15.38 5.96 12.63
N VAL A 202 -15.59 6.15 11.34
CA VAL A 202 -16.34 5.23 10.47
C VAL A 202 -15.38 4.59 9.48
N VAL A 203 -15.30 3.26 9.54
CA VAL A 203 -14.42 2.44 8.69
C VAL A 203 -15.22 1.25 8.19
N ASN A 204 -15.20 1.00 6.88
CA ASN A 204 -15.96 -0.06 6.23
C ASN A 204 -17.45 -0.09 6.64
N GLY A 205 -18.08 1.08 6.71
CA GLY A 205 -19.50 1.25 7.11
C GLY A 205 -19.81 1.02 8.58
N LYS A 206 -18.83 0.72 9.43
CA LYS A 206 -19.00 0.55 10.88
C LYS A 206 -18.50 1.78 11.62
N SER A 207 -19.24 2.19 12.65
CA SER A 207 -18.91 3.35 13.48
C SER A 207 -18.31 2.93 14.82
N TYR A 208 -17.22 3.60 15.19
CA TYR A 208 -16.44 3.45 16.41
C TYR A 208 -16.35 4.79 17.14
N SER A 209 -16.08 4.76 18.45
CA SER A 209 -15.85 5.97 19.23
C SER A 209 -14.46 6.54 18.94
N ALA A 210 -14.38 7.77 18.41
CA ALA A 210 -13.10 8.47 18.17
C ALA A 210 -12.31 8.81 19.45
N LYS A 211 -12.90 8.55 20.63
CA LYS A 211 -12.29 8.76 21.95
C LYS A 211 -11.43 7.58 22.40
N THR A 212 -11.67 6.40 21.83
CA THR A 212 -11.02 5.15 22.24
C THR A 212 -10.52 4.32 21.06
N HIS A 213 -10.87 4.68 19.83
CA HIS A 213 -10.46 3.96 18.64
C HIS A 213 -9.62 4.85 17.73
N VAL A 214 -8.60 4.24 17.15
CA VAL A 214 -7.71 4.84 16.14
C VAL A 214 -7.66 3.93 14.91
N LEU A 215 -7.31 4.53 13.78
CA LEU A 215 -7.14 3.79 12.53
C LEU A 215 -5.68 3.75 12.14
N ALA A 216 -5.14 2.52 12.03
CA ALA A 216 -3.94 2.25 11.24
C ALA A 216 -4.37 1.91 9.81
N MET A 217 -3.84 2.59 8.79
CA MET A 217 -4.27 2.39 7.39
C MET A 217 -3.18 2.79 6.41
N ILE A 218 -3.11 2.10 5.27
CA ILE A 218 -2.36 2.52 4.08
C ILE A 218 -3.31 2.81 2.92
N TYR A 219 -3.10 3.91 2.20
CA TYR A 219 -3.94 4.31 1.07
C TYR A 219 -3.14 5.18 0.08
N PRO A 220 -3.48 5.23 -1.22
CA PRO A 220 -2.87 6.20 -2.14
C PRO A 220 -3.08 7.64 -1.66
N MET A 221 -2.03 8.44 -1.63
CA MET A 221 -2.10 9.82 -1.14
C MET A 221 -2.96 10.68 -2.08
N PRO A 222 -3.96 11.43 -1.59
CA PRO A 222 -4.88 12.17 -2.47
C PRO A 222 -4.18 13.21 -3.37
N SER A 223 -3.14 13.88 -2.87
CA SER A 223 -2.37 14.86 -3.65
C SER A 223 -1.26 14.26 -4.51
N ASP A 224 -0.96 12.97 -4.33
CA ASP A 224 0.14 12.27 -4.99
C ASP A 224 -0.15 10.75 -5.04
N PRO A 225 -1.07 10.31 -5.93
CA PRO A 225 -1.58 8.93 -5.90
C PRO A 225 -0.54 7.86 -6.26
N GLU A 226 0.67 8.25 -6.63
CA GLU A 226 1.79 7.33 -6.86
C GLU A 226 2.48 6.89 -5.57
N HIS A 227 2.22 7.61 -4.47
CA HIS A 227 2.81 7.37 -3.16
C HIS A 227 1.74 7.11 -2.11
N TYR A 228 2.16 6.48 -1.02
CA TYR A 228 1.28 6.14 0.08
C TYR A 228 1.07 7.28 1.06
N LEU A 229 -0.14 7.31 1.59
CA LEU A 229 -0.47 7.88 2.89
C LEU A 229 -0.68 6.72 3.87
N VAL A 230 0.12 6.70 4.94
CA VAL A 230 -0.05 5.79 6.09
C VAL A 230 -0.59 6.58 7.27
N LEU A 231 -1.59 6.05 7.95
CA LEU A 231 -2.12 6.60 9.20
C LEU A 231 -1.68 5.74 10.39
N ASN A 232 -1.21 6.38 11.46
CA ASN A 232 -0.97 5.83 12.79
C ASN A 232 -0.23 4.48 12.84
N SER A 233 0.76 4.27 11.98
CA SER A 233 1.51 3.03 11.95
C SER A 233 2.95 3.24 11.50
N GLY A 234 3.85 2.43 12.05
CA GLY A 234 5.19 2.18 11.51
C GLY A 234 5.21 0.85 10.75
N VAL A 235 6.39 0.21 10.70
CA VAL A 235 6.42 -1.24 10.44
C VAL A 235 5.57 -1.96 11.49
N THR A 236 4.84 -2.99 11.07
CA THR A 236 3.72 -3.51 11.89
C THR A 236 4.13 -4.63 12.83
N PHE A 237 5.30 -5.25 12.61
CA PHE A 237 5.88 -6.17 13.57
C PHE A 237 6.39 -5.44 14.82
N ARG A 238 6.33 -6.12 15.97
CA ARG A 238 6.66 -5.55 17.28
C ARG A 238 7.72 -6.39 18.01
N GLU A 239 7.91 -6.15 19.30
CA GLU A 239 8.99 -6.72 20.12
C GLU A 239 9.07 -8.25 20.05
N TYR A 240 7.93 -8.94 19.93
CA TYR A 240 7.90 -10.40 19.79
C TYR A 240 8.65 -10.92 18.55
N ALA A 241 8.69 -10.12 17.48
CA ALA A 241 9.39 -10.43 16.24
C ALA A 241 10.89 -10.12 16.30
N GLN A 242 11.39 -9.45 17.34
CA GLN A 242 12.80 -9.03 17.43
C GLN A 242 13.76 -10.20 17.65
N LEU A 243 13.28 -11.36 18.12
CA LEU A 243 14.10 -12.54 18.38
C LEU A 243 14.71 -13.13 17.10
N ASN A 244 14.05 -13.01 15.96
CA ASN A 244 14.58 -13.44 14.68
C ASN A 244 13.95 -12.64 13.53
N ASN A 245 14.75 -12.38 12.50
CA ASN A 245 14.29 -11.68 11.29
C ASN A 245 13.21 -12.46 10.51
N ALA A 246 13.12 -13.79 10.66
CA ALA A 246 12.08 -14.61 10.04
C ALA A 246 10.65 -14.26 10.52
N ARG A 247 10.52 -13.57 11.66
CA ARG A 247 9.25 -13.06 12.20
C ARG A 247 9.00 -11.60 11.86
N GLN A 248 9.94 -10.90 11.24
CA GLN A 248 9.79 -9.50 10.82
C GLN A 248 9.02 -9.43 9.50
N VAL A 249 7.77 -9.90 9.55
CA VAL A 249 6.82 -9.90 8.43
C VAL A 249 5.71 -8.89 8.73
N PRO A 250 4.97 -8.42 7.70
CA PRO A 250 3.78 -7.61 7.94
C PRO A 250 2.78 -8.34 8.85
N MET A 251 2.35 -7.68 9.92
CA MET A 251 1.43 -8.18 10.96
C MET A 251 0.05 -7.53 10.92
N LEU A 252 -0.09 -6.38 10.26
CA LEU A 252 -1.39 -5.75 9.99
C LEU A 252 -1.67 -5.75 8.48
N PRO A 253 -2.94 -5.83 8.06
CA PRO A 253 -3.32 -5.76 6.65
C PRO A 253 -3.33 -4.30 6.18
N ASP A 254 -4.12 -3.95 5.16
CA ASP A 254 -4.15 -2.57 4.65
C ASP A 254 -4.77 -1.57 5.65
N TRP A 255 -5.65 -2.04 6.53
CA TRP A 255 -6.24 -1.21 7.59
C TRP A 255 -6.61 -2.04 8.82
N ALA A 256 -6.54 -1.40 9.99
CA ALA A 256 -6.95 -1.96 11.26
C ALA A 256 -7.51 -0.88 12.18
N VAL A 257 -8.69 -1.13 12.74
CA VAL A 257 -9.29 -0.33 13.81
C VAL A 257 -8.79 -0.88 15.15
N ILE A 258 -8.13 -0.01 15.92
CA ILE A 258 -7.45 -0.35 17.16
C ILE A 258 -8.20 0.32 18.31
N ASP A 259 -8.69 -0.48 19.26
CA ASP A 259 -9.14 -0.01 20.57
C ASP A 259 -7.92 0.14 21.49
N VAL A 260 -7.71 1.38 21.97
CA VAL A 260 -6.51 1.75 22.74
C VAL A 260 -6.70 1.61 24.25
N THR A 261 -7.89 1.22 24.73
CA THR A 261 -8.16 1.16 26.18
C THR A 261 -7.49 -0.02 26.88
N ASP A 262 -7.22 -1.10 26.15
CA ASP A 262 -6.65 -2.33 26.71
C ASP A 262 -5.10 -2.34 26.68
N GLY A 263 -4.50 -1.23 26.23
CA GLY A 263 -3.05 -1.02 26.19
C GLY A 263 -2.33 -1.76 25.04
N VAL A 264 -1.06 -1.40 24.83
CA VAL A 264 -0.18 -2.02 23.82
C VAL A 264 0.47 -3.29 24.37
N THR A 265 0.78 -4.25 23.48
CA THR A 265 1.52 -5.47 23.81
C THR A 265 2.78 -5.61 22.95
N SER A 266 3.58 -6.64 23.21
CA SER A 266 4.73 -6.98 22.36
C SER A 266 4.37 -7.51 20.97
N GLU A 267 3.09 -7.78 20.71
CA GLU A 267 2.59 -8.34 19.45
C GLU A 267 1.67 -7.37 18.71
N LEU A 268 0.87 -6.59 19.45
CA LEU A 268 -0.17 -5.74 18.89
C LEU A 268 -0.10 -4.30 19.43
N PRO A 269 -0.42 -3.29 18.60
CA PRO A 269 -0.42 -1.87 18.98
C PRO A 269 -1.64 -1.48 19.85
N GLY A 270 -2.41 -2.45 20.31
CA GLY A 270 -3.70 -2.27 20.97
C GLY A 270 -4.61 -3.44 20.59
N LYS A 271 -5.87 -3.40 21.01
CA LYS A 271 -6.82 -4.45 20.64
C LYS A 271 -7.37 -4.19 19.25
N ILE A 272 -7.05 -5.06 18.30
CA ILE A 272 -7.61 -5.00 16.96
C ILE A 272 -9.09 -5.44 17.01
N VAL A 273 -10.00 -4.50 16.78
CA VAL A 273 -11.46 -4.78 16.81
C VAL A 273 -12.04 -5.01 15.42
N ASP A 274 -11.35 -4.54 14.37
CA ASP A 274 -11.67 -4.80 12.97
C ASP A 274 -10.41 -4.59 12.11
N ALA A 275 -10.27 -5.34 11.03
CA ALA A 275 -9.14 -5.21 10.12
C ALA A 275 -9.45 -5.88 8.77
N GLY A 276 -8.80 -5.42 7.70
CA GLY A 276 -9.02 -5.98 6.39
C GLY A 276 -8.10 -5.44 5.30
N PHE A 277 -8.38 -5.88 4.09
CA PHE A 277 -7.68 -5.44 2.88
C PHE A 277 -8.62 -4.61 2.01
N PHE A 278 -8.03 -3.71 1.23
CA PHE A 278 -8.69 -3.12 0.08
C PHE A 278 -8.61 -4.06 -1.14
N ASP A 279 -9.54 -3.88 -2.06
CA ASP A 279 -9.52 -4.51 -3.38
C ASP A 279 -8.57 -3.83 -4.36
N GLU A 280 -8.58 -4.31 -5.60
CA GLU A 280 -7.73 -3.81 -6.67
C GLU A 280 -8.00 -2.34 -7.01
N HIS A 281 -9.13 -1.77 -6.57
CA HIS A 281 -9.53 -0.37 -6.76
C HIS A 281 -9.48 0.42 -5.45
N TRP A 282 -8.76 -0.08 -4.44
CA TRP A 282 -8.64 0.53 -3.13
C TRP A 282 -9.98 0.67 -2.36
N GLN A 283 -10.97 -0.18 -2.66
CA GLN A 283 -12.26 -0.23 -1.94
C GLN A 283 -12.24 -1.30 -0.84
N PHE A 284 -12.98 -1.11 0.26
CA PHE A 284 -13.04 -2.13 1.33
C PHE A 284 -13.60 -3.45 0.80
N LYS A 285 -13.01 -4.57 1.24
CA LYS A 285 -13.53 -5.93 1.04
C LYS A 285 -14.44 -6.39 2.18
#